data_AF-A0A7Y2IXV0-F1
#
_entry.id   AF-A0A7Y2IXV0-F1
#
_cell.length_a   1.000
_cell.length_b   1.000
_cell.length_c   1.000
_cell.angle_alpha   90.00
_cell.angle_beta   90.00
_cell.angle_gamma   90.00
#
_symmetry.space_group_name_H-M   'P 1'
#
loop_
_entity.id
_entity.type
_entity.pdbx_description
1 polymer ?
#
loop_
_entity_poly.entity_id
_entity_poly.type
_entity_poly.pdbx_seq_one_letter_code
_entity_poly.pdbx_strand_id
1 'polypeptide(L)'
;MRVDRLRTARRVDLSDGGLETYMIFDKGFGLLCFSAAVLLQTEDGRAELTAHIERYADLARKAGRGFVMDLPTWCAGIAWAKPLGLETSEVLAINQRAGAFMGAIRDRLETAGLPIVLNRLVGRSGDACAQDQMLGAGEAQQLHARQIDALAKASVDMVSAMTLTHAAKAAGIARAARAAAFPPATPMSCGATDV
;
A
#
# COMPACT_ATOMS: atom_id res chain seq x y z
N MET A 1 -9.94 -17.20 -2.71
CA MET A 1 -9.45 -16.01 -1.96
C MET A 1 -10.07 -14.74 -2.54
N ARG A 2 -10.14 -13.62 -1.81
CA ARG A 2 -10.74 -12.36 -2.30
C ARG A 2 -10.12 -11.87 -3.62
N VAL A 3 -8.80 -12.05 -3.78
CA VAL A 3 -8.06 -11.75 -5.01
C VAL A 3 -8.52 -12.56 -6.23
N ASP A 4 -9.02 -13.79 -6.06
CA ASP A 4 -9.50 -14.58 -7.21
C ASP A 4 -10.75 -13.94 -7.85
N ARG A 5 -11.55 -13.24 -7.03
CA ARG A 5 -12.67 -12.44 -7.54
C ARG A 5 -12.15 -11.36 -8.49
N LEU A 6 -11.11 -10.61 -8.12
CA LEU A 6 -10.51 -9.60 -9.00
C LEU A 6 -10.01 -10.21 -10.32
N ARG A 7 -9.32 -11.36 -10.25
CA ARG A 7 -8.74 -12.03 -11.43
C ARG A 7 -9.78 -12.54 -12.42
N THR A 8 -10.93 -12.97 -11.91
CA THR A 8 -12.03 -13.55 -12.71
C THR A 8 -13.15 -12.54 -12.97
N ALA A 9 -13.05 -11.34 -12.43
CA ALA A 9 -14.08 -10.32 -12.54
C ALA A 9 -14.27 -9.93 -14.00
N ARG A 10 -15.52 -9.97 -14.46
CA ARG A 10 -15.90 -9.49 -15.81
C ARG A 10 -16.09 -7.97 -15.85
N ARG A 11 -15.93 -7.29 -14.72
CA ARG A 11 -16.12 -5.85 -14.53
C ARG A 11 -15.04 -5.32 -13.60
N VAL A 12 -14.62 -4.08 -13.83
CA VAL A 12 -13.56 -3.42 -13.05
C VAL A 12 -14.06 -3.00 -11.67
N ASP A 13 -13.22 -3.20 -10.65
CA ASP A 13 -13.44 -2.70 -9.29
C ASP A 13 -12.77 -1.31 -9.12
N LEU A 14 -13.21 -0.56 -8.11
CA LEU A 14 -12.71 0.79 -7.84
C LEU A 14 -11.47 0.70 -6.94
N SER A 15 -10.44 1.51 -7.18
CA SER A 15 -9.40 1.80 -6.18
C SER A 15 -9.65 3.15 -5.53
N ASP A 16 -8.99 3.43 -4.41
CA ASP A 16 -8.87 4.79 -3.93
C ASP A 16 -7.91 5.60 -4.83
N GLY A 17 -7.89 6.92 -4.59
CA GLY A 17 -7.06 7.86 -5.34
C GLY A 17 -5.78 8.24 -4.58
N GLY A 18 -5.05 9.23 -5.08
CA GLY A 18 -3.80 9.70 -4.46
C GLY A 18 -3.99 10.21 -3.03
N LEU A 19 -3.67 9.36 -2.06
CA LEU A 19 -3.86 9.62 -0.63
C LEU A 19 -3.00 10.79 -0.15
N GLU A 20 -1.69 10.73 -0.39
CA GLU A 20 -0.74 11.71 0.12
C GLU A 20 -1.02 13.12 -0.41
N THR A 21 -1.29 13.26 -1.71
CA THR A 21 -1.64 14.54 -2.31
C THR A 21 -2.92 15.11 -1.73
N TYR A 22 -3.95 14.28 -1.55
CA TYR A 22 -5.20 14.69 -0.94
C TYR A 22 -4.98 15.17 0.51
N MET A 23 -4.19 14.43 1.28
CA MET A 23 -3.90 14.79 2.68
C MET A 23 -3.14 16.11 2.80
N ILE A 24 -2.21 16.39 1.88
CA ILE A 24 -1.44 17.64 1.88
C ILE A 24 -2.28 18.81 1.39
N PHE A 25 -2.86 18.70 0.19
CA PHE A 25 -3.46 19.86 -0.50
C PHE A 25 -4.89 20.16 -0.06
N ASP A 26 -5.71 19.13 0.20
CA ASP A 26 -7.11 19.33 0.59
C ASP A 26 -7.30 19.36 2.11
N LYS A 27 -6.42 18.69 2.86
CA LYS A 27 -6.55 18.54 4.31
C LYS A 27 -5.48 19.24 5.14
N GLY A 28 -4.41 19.74 4.51
CA GLY A 28 -3.38 20.51 5.20
C GLY A 28 -2.48 19.70 6.14
N PHE A 29 -2.41 18.37 5.99
CA PHE A 29 -1.51 17.55 6.79
C PHE A 29 -0.05 17.74 6.36
N GLY A 30 0.83 17.92 7.35
CA GLY A 30 2.27 17.83 7.15
C GLY A 30 2.72 16.36 7.11
N LEU A 31 2.93 15.81 5.92
CA LEU A 31 3.44 14.44 5.76
C LEU A 31 4.96 14.44 5.66
N LEU A 32 5.65 14.08 6.75
CA LEU A 32 7.10 13.91 6.73
C LEU A 32 7.48 12.88 5.66
N CYS A 33 8.43 13.25 4.78
CA CYS A 33 8.87 12.42 3.66
C CYS A 33 7.74 11.93 2.74
N PHE A 34 6.63 12.69 2.67
CA PHE A 34 5.43 12.31 1.90
C PHE A 34 4.84 10.96 2.36
N SER A 35 5.07 10.55 3.61
CA SER A 35 4.58 9.26 4.11
C SER A 35 3.23 9.42 4.79
N ALA A 36 2.16 8.91 4.18
CA ALA A 36 0.85 8.83 4.84
C ALA A 36 0.86 7.88 6.07
N ALA A 37 1.89 7.06 6.22
CA ALA A 37 2.02 6.12 7.33
C ALA A 37 2.12 6.83 8.70
N VAL A 38 2.60 8.08 8.73
CA VAL A 38 2.68 8.90 9.95
C VAL A 38 1.30 9.26 10.50
N LEU A 39 0.26 9.31 9.65
CA LEU A 39 -1.11 9.61 10.06
C LEU A 39 -1.68 8.54 11.01
N LEU A 40 -1.12 7.33 11.00
CA LEU A 40 -1.52 6.27 11.92
C LEU A 40 -1.14 6.56 13.38
N GLN A 41 -0.23 7.50 13.62
CA GLN A 41 0.25 7.84 14.96
C GLN A 41 -0.71 8.75 15.74
N THR A 42 -1.55 9.52 15.05
CA THR A 42 -2.47 10.49 15.67
C THR A 42 -3.94 10.08 15.51
N GLU A 43 -4.80 10.56 16.40
CA GLU A 43 -6.25 10.33 16.29
C GLU A 43 -6.82 11.03 15.05
N ASP A 44 -6.48 12.30 14.84
CA ASP A 44 -6.93 13.08 13.69
C ASP A 44 -6.50 12.45 12.36
N GLY A 45 -5.25 11.96 12.27
CA GLY A 45 -4.75 11.29 11.07
C GLY A 45 -5.53 10.00 10.78
N ARG A 46 -5.83 9.19 11.81
CA ARG A 46 -6.67 7.99 11.68
C ARG A 46 -8.12 8.34 11.31
N ALA A 47 -8.67 9.40 11.87
CA ALA A 47 -10.02 9.86 11.54
C ALA A 47 -10.12 10.26 10.05
N GLU A 48 -9.14 11.01 9.55
CA GLU A 48 -9.12 11.45 8.15
C GLU A 48 -8.80 10.31 7.17
N LEU A 49 -7.93 9.37 7.54
CA LEU A 49 -7.75 8.12 6.79
C LEU A 49 -9.07 7.36 6.65
N THR A 50 -9.82 7.23 7.76
CA THR A 50 -11.12 6.55 7.75
C THR A 50 -12.10 7.27 6.82
N ALA A 51 -12.20 8.60 6.94
CA ALA A 51 -13.08 9.41 6.10
C ALA A 51 -12.71 9.33 4.61
N HIS A 52 -11.41 9.28 4.28
CA HIS A 52 -10.95 9.09 2.91
C HIS A 52 -11.43 7.78 2.31
N ILE A 53 -11.24 6.69 3.04
CA ILE A 53 -11.60 5.35 2.61
C ILE A 53 -13.11 5.19 2.50
N GLU A 54 -13.89 5.75 3.42
CA GLU A 54 -15.36 5.73 3.38
C GLU A 54 -15.92 6.42 2.13
N ARG A 55 -15.32 7.54 1.69
CA ARG A 55 -15.74 8.22 0.45
C ARG A 55 -15.61 7.30 -0.77
N TYR A 56 -14.50 6.59 -0.90
CA TYR A 56 -14.29 5.67 -2.03
C TYR A 56 -15.16 4.40 -1.90
N ALA A 57 -15.35 3.87 -0.68
CA ALA A 57 -16.26 2.77 -0.42
C ALA A 57 -17.71 3.12 -0.82
N ASP A 58 -18.16 4.34 -0.55
CA ASP A 58 -19.47 4.83 -0.96
C ASP A 58 -19.60 4.95 -2.48
N LEU A 59 -18.55 5.42 -3.17
CA LEU A 59 -18.52 5.48 -4.63
C LEU A 59 -18.58 4.07 -5.25
N ALA A 60 -17.79 3.13 -4.73
CA ALA A 60 -17.81 1.73 -5.17
C ALA A 60 -19.18 1.10 -4.96
N ARG A 61 -19.83 1.36 -3.81
CA ARG A 61 -21.17 0.87 -3.50
C ARG A 61 -22.22 1.44 -4.49
N LYS A 62 -22.19 2.74 -4.75
CA LYS A 62 -23.09 3.40 -5.72
C LYS A 62 -22.89 2.87 -7.14
N ALA A 63 -21.66 2.51 -7.50
CA ALA A 63 -21.34 1.92 -8.79
C ALA A 63 -21.65 0.42 -8.89
N GLY A 64 -22.06 -0.24 -7.78
CA GLY A 64 -22.23 -1.69 -7.72
C GLY A 64 -20.94 -2.44 -8.04
N ARG A 65 -19.82 -1.96 -7.50
CA ARG A 65 -18.46 -2.49 -7.71
C ARG A 65 -17.81 -2.90 -6.40
N GLY A 66 -16.80 -3.75 -6.48
CA GLY A 66 -15.87 -3.97 -5.38
C GLY A 66 -14.92 -2.79 -5.19
N PHE A 67 -14.21 -2.83 -4.08
CA PHE A 67 -13.26 -1.79 -3.69
C PHE A 67 -11.88 -2.40 -3.36
N VAL A 68 -10.86 -1.92 -4.03
CA VAL A 68 -9.45 -2.18 -3.72
C VAL A 68 -8.99 -1.03 -2.83
N MET A 69 -8.77 -1.35 -1.55
CA MET A 69 -8.48 -0.40 -0.50
C MET A 69 -6.98 -0.44 -0.20
N ASP A 70 -6.31 0.69 -0.43
CA ASP A 70 -4.87 0.78 -0.27
C ASP A 70 -4.49 1.06 1.18
N LEU A 71 -3.45 0.38 1.66
CA LEU A 71 -2.81 0.70 2.93
C LEU A 71 -1.91 1.93 2.75
N PRO A 72 -1.82 2.82 3.76
CA PRO A 72 -0.94 4.00 3.73
C PRO A 72 0.53 3.61 3.97
N THR A 73 1.08 2.69 3.15
CA THR A 73 2.39 2.05 3.38
C THR A 73 3.39 2.28 2.25
N TRP A 74 3.06 3.15 1.28
CA TRP A 74 3.92 3.42 0.13
C TRP A 74 5.33 3.88 0.56
N CYS A 75 5.41 4.87 1.46
CA CYS A 75 6.66 5.31 2.11
C CYS A 75 6.86 4.70 3.52
N ALA A 76 6.71 3.38 3.64
CA ALA A 76 6.89 2.66 4.91
C ALA A 76 7.86 1.46 4.82
N GLY A 77 8.78 1.45 3.85
CA GLY A 77 9.87 0.48 3.77
C GLY A 77 11.02 0.80 4.72
N ILE A 78 11.91 -0.17 5.01
CA ILE A 78 13.05 0.04 5.94
C ILE A 78 13.99 1.17 5.50
N ALA A 79 14.07 1.46 4.19
CA ALA A 79 14.82 2.58 3.65
C ALA A 79 14.30 3.96 4.11
N TRP A 80 13.03 4.01 4.56
CA TRP A 80 12.40 5.23 5.06
C TRP A 80 12.60 5.46 6.56
N ALA A 81 13.19 4.51 7.30
CA ALA A 81 13.43 4.64 8.74
C ALA A 81 14.21 5.91 9.08
N LYS A 82 15.43 6.06 8.54
CA LYS A 82 16.26 7.24 8.78
C LYS A 82 15.62 8.55 8.28
N PRO A 83 15.07 8.65 7.05
CA PRO A 83 14.36 9.85 6.60
C PRO A 83 13.19 10.26 7.50
N LEU A 84 12.45 9.30 8.04
CA LEU A 84 11.33 9.55 8.96
C LEU A 84 11.77 9.83 10.40
N GLY A 85 13.08 9.76 10.70
CA GLY A 85 13.58 9.89 12.06
C GLY A 85 13.18 8.73 12.97
N LEU A 86 12.95 7.55 12.39
CA LEU A 86 12.49 6.34 13.05
C LEU A 86 13.55 5.24 13.00
N GLU A 87 13.47 4.32 13.95
CA GLU A 87 14.17 3.06 13.91
C GLU A 87 13.52 2.08 12.93
N THR A 88 14.31 1.12 12.43
CA THR A 88 13.79 0.09 11.52
C THR A 88 12.63 -0.69 12.15
N SER A 89 12.72 -1.01 13.45
CA SER A 89 11.66 -1.69 14.18
C SER A 89 10.35 -0.89 14.23
N GLU A 90 10.44 0.44 14.35
CA GLU A 90 9.28 1.32 14.39
C GLU A 90 8.57 1.38 13.04
N VAL A 91 9.32 1.46 11.94
CA VAL A 91 8.75 1.39 10.58
C VAL A 91 8.05 0.05 10.34
N LEU A 92 8.64 -1.06 10.77
CA LEU A 92 7.98 -2.37 10.65
C LEU A 92 6.73 -2.47 11.52
N ALA A 93 6.72 -1.84 12.70
CA ALA A 93 5.54 -1.77 13.55
C ALA A 93 4.44 -0.88 12.92
N ILE A 94 4.78 0.21 12.23
CA ILE A 94 3.82 1.03 11.47
C ILE A 94 3.11 0.19 10.41
N ASN A 95 3.83 -0.65 9.66
CA ASN A 95 3.22 -1.53 8.67
C ASN A 95 2.19 -2.50 9.27
N GLN A 96 2.52 -3.11 10.41
CA GLN A 96 1.58 -3.99 11.12
C GLN A 96 0.34 -3.23 11.60
N ARG A 97 0.53 -2.02 12.17
CA ARG A 97 -0.57 -1.14 12.58
C ARG A 97 -1.44 -0.73 11.40
N ALA A 98 -0.84 -0.41 10.25
CA ALA A 98 -1.58 -0.10 9.03
C ALA A 98 -2.49 -1.26 8.63
N GLY A 99 -1.96 -2.49 8.60
CA GLY A 99 -2.74 -3.68 8.30
C GLY A 99 -3.88 -3.92 9.27
N ALA A 100 -3.64 -3.78 10.58
CA ALA A 100 -4.68 -3.94 11.60
C ALA A 100 -5.77 -2.85 11.49
N PHE A 101 -5.35 -1.59 11.33
CA PHE A 101 -6.25 -0.45 11.23
C PHE A 101 -7.15 -0.52 10.00
N MET A 102 -6.56 -0.77 8.82
CA MET A 102 -7.33 -0.91 7.57
C MET A 102 -8.19 -2.18 7.58
N GLY A 103 -7.72 -3.24 8.24
CA GLY A 103 -8.51 -4.46 8.50
C GLY A 103 -9.80 -4.16 9.26
N ALA A 104 -9.71 -3.39 10.35
CA ALA A 104 -10.89 -3.00 11.13
C ALA A 104 -11.87 -2.13 10.32
N ILE A 105 -11.36 -1.25 9.43
CA ILE A 105 -12.22 -0.48 8.51
C ILE A 105 -12.92 -1.41 7.53
N ARG A 106 -12.21 -2.36 6.92
CA ARG A 106 -12.81 -3.37 6.05
C ARG A 106 -13.92 -4.14 6.77
N ASP A 107 -13.66 -4.63 7.97
CA ASP A 107 -14.63 -5.46 8.71
C ASP A 107 -15.95 -4.70 8.98
N ARG A 108 -15.89 -3.37 9.08
CA ARG A 108 -17.07 -2.51 9.23
C ARG A 108 -17.78 -2.19 7.92
N LEU A 109 -17.04 -2.06 6.81
CA LEU A 109 -17.58 -1.59 5.52
C LEU A 109 -17.95 -2.73 4.55
N GLU A 110 -17.30 -3.88 4.65
CA GLU A 110 -17.45 -5.01 3.73
C GLU A 110 -18.87 -5.61 3.84
N THR A 111 -19.50 -5.82 2.70
CA THR A 111 -20.79 -6.49 2.57
C THR A 111 -20.79 -7.36 1.32
N ALA A 112 -21.82 -8.19 1.12
CA ALA A 112 -21.95 -8.96 -0.13
C ALA A 112 -21.97 -8.07 -1.39
N GLY A 113 -22.54 -6.86 -1.28
CA GLY A 113 -22.61 -5.87 -2.37
C GLY A 113 -21.37 -4.97 -2.50
N LEU A 114 -20.50 -4.95 -1.49
CA LEU A 114 -19.24 -4.22 -1.48
C LEU A 114 -18.13 -5.14 -0.94
N PRO A 115 -17.61 -6.06 -1.77
CA PRO A 115 -16.40 -6.79 -1.42
C PRO A 115 -15.22 -5.83 -1.30
N ILE A 116 -14.29 -6.10 -0.39
CA ILE A 116 -13.14 -5.23 -0.18
C ILE A 116 -11.86 -6.06 -0.22
N VAL A 117 -10.96 -5.68 -1.12
CA VAL A 117 -9.60 -6.22 -1.20
C VAL A 117 -8.65 -5.25 -0.51
N LEU A 118 -7.89 -5.73 0.47
CA LEU A 118 -6.83 -4.92 1.08
C LEU A 118 -5.55 -5.06 0.26
N ASN A 119 -5.07 -3.93 -0.25
CA ASN A 119 -3.88 -3.83 -1.07
C ASN A 119 -2.74 -3.14 -0.31
N ARG A 120 -1.62 -3.83 -0.16
CA ARG A 120 -0.40 -3.24 0.40
C ARG A 120 0.34 -2.48 -0.65
N LEU A 121 0.66 -1.23 -0.36
CA LEU A 121 1.51 -0.43 -1.21
C LEU A 121 2.97 -0.56 -0.78
N VAL A 122 3.82 -0.95 -1.72
CA VAL A 122 5.28 -0.92 -1.60
C VAL A 122 5.79 0.12 -2.58
N GLY A 123 6.37 1.19 -2.05
CA GLY A 123 6.88 2.30 -2.85
C GLY A 123 8.37 2.22 -3.13
N ARG A 124 8.90 3.36 -3.58
CA ARG A 124 10.32 3.53 -3.82
C ARG A 124 11.13 3.46 -2.53
N SER A 125 12.44 3.34 -2.69
CA SER A 125 13.40 3.23 -1.60
C SER A 125 14.20 4.52 -1.58
N GLY A 126 14.22 5.18 -0.43
CA GLY A 126 14.90 6.47 -0.30
C GLY A 126 14.04 7.65 -0.72
N ASP A 127 14.53 8.83 -0.35
CA ASP A 127 13.89 10.15 -0.45
C ASP A 127 13.03 10.31 -1.72
N ALA A 128 11.82 10.83 -1.55
CA ALA A 128 10.85 11.08 -2.61
C ALA A 128 11.42 12.00 -3.70
N CYS A 129 12.43 12.79 -3.35
CA CYS A 129 13.14 13.70 -4.24
C CYS A 129 14.48 13.16 -4.78
N ALA A 130 14.97 12.01 -4.29
CA ALA A 130 16.22 11.42 -4.74
C ALA A 130 16.02 10.40 -5.86
N GLN A 131 17.02 10.29 -6.73
CA GLN A 131 17.07 9.27 -7.77
C GLN A 131 17.05 7.88 -7.11
N ASP A 132 16.12 7.02 -7.55
CA ASP A 132 16.00 5.66 -7.01
C ASP A 132 17.33 4.93 -7.22
N GLN A 133 17.77 4.20 -6.21
CA GLN A 133 19.00 3.42 -6.34
C GLN A 133 18.79 2.32 -7.39
N MET A 134 19.74 2.21 -8.32
CA MET A 134 19.78 1.15 -9.33
C MET A 134 20.22 -0.17 -8.69
N LEU A 135 19.28 -0.81 -8.00
CA LEU A 135 19.49 -2.09 -7.33
C LEU A 135 19.27 -3.25 -8.30
N GLY A 136 20.11 -4.29 -8.19
CA GLY A 136 19.83 -5.58 -8.79
C GLY A 136 18.60 -6.24 -8.17
N ALA A 137 17.97 -7.18 -8.88
CA ALA A 137 16.74 -7.82 -8.40
C ALA A 137 16.91 -8.55 -7.05
N GLY A 138 18.09 -9.11 -6.77
CA GLY A 138 18.39 -9.75 -5.48
C GLY A 138 18.49 -8.74 -4.33
N GLU A 139 19.12 -7.59 -4.56
CA GLU A 139 19.24 -6.53 -3.55
C GLU A 139 17.88 -5.88 -3.27
N ALA A 140 17.10 -5.60 -4.32
CA ALA A 140 15.74 -5.12 -4.17
C ALA A 140 14.86 -6.11 -3.40
N GLN A 141 14.99 -7.42 -3.67
CA GLN A 141 14.28 -8.45 -2.90
C GLN A 141 14.62 -8.35 -1.41
N GLN A 142 15.91 -8.29 -1.04
CA GLN A 142 16.34 -8.20 0.36
C GLN A 142 15.85 -6.91 1.03
N LEU A 143 15.91 -5.79 0.32
CA LEU A 143 15.51 -4.49 0.82
C LEU A 143 14.01 -4.42 1.16
N HIS A 144 13.17 -4.98 0.29
CA HIS A 144 11.71 -4.93 0.45
C HIS A 144 11.13 -6.11 1.26
N ALA A 145 11.88 -7.21 1.41
CA ALA A 145 11.43 -8.40 2.15
C ALA A 145 10.91 -8.06 3.55
N ARG A 146 11.65 -7.26 4.32
CA ARG A 146 11.25 -6.95 5.71
C ARG A 146 9.91 -6.22 5.82
N GLN A 147 9.64 -5.27 4.91
CA GLN A 147 8.35 -4.58 4.88
C GLN A 147 7.23 -5.55 4.51
N ILE A 148 7.46 -6.36 3.47
CA ILE A 148 6.50 -7.36 2.98
C ILE A 148 6.18 -8.38 4.07
N ASP A 149 7.19 -8.86 4.80
CA ASP A 149 7.05 -9.80 5.92
C ASP A 149 6.32 -9.18 7.11
N ALA A 150 6.63 -7.92 7.46
CA ALA A 150 5.94 -7.22 8.53
C ALA A 150 4.45 -7.05 8.20
N LEU A 151 4.15 -6.75 6.94
CA LEU A 151 2.79 -6.68 6.46
C LEU A 151 2.16 -8.08 6.39
N ALA A 152 2.93 -9.16 6.17
CA ALA A 152 2.41 -10.52 5.98
C ALA A 152 1.61 -11.06 7.15
N LYS A 153 1.90 -10.55 8.34
CA LYS A 153 1.18 -10.84 9.56
C LYS A 153 -0.22 -10.20 9.61
N ALA A 154 -0.51 -9.23 8.75
CA ALA A 154 -1.83 -8.65 8.59
C ALA A 154 -2.63 -9.37 7.49
N SER A 155 -3.93 -9.59 7.72
CA SER A 155 -4.88 -10.25 6.82
C SER A 155 -5.20 -9.43 5.56
N VAL A 156 -4.18 -9.07 4.79
CA VAL A 156 -4.34 -8.42 3.49
C VAL A 156 -4.41 -9.48 2.39
N ASP A 157 -5.01 -9.09 1.28
CA ASP A 157 -5.23 -10.00 0.16
C ASP A 157 -4.19 -9.82 -0.97
N MET A 158 -3.61 -8.61 -1.18
CA MET A 158 -2.62 -8.36 -2.24
C MET A 158 -1.50 -7.35 -1.89
N VAL A 159 -0.47 -7.29 -2.74
CA VAL A 159 0.65 -6.34 -2.69
C VAL A 159 0.84 -5.69 -4.06
N SER A 160 0.85 -4.37 -4.12
CA SER A 160 1.15 -3.60 -5.31
C SER A 160 2.44 -2.81 -5.12
N ALA A 161 3.29 -2.83 -6.14
CA ALA A 161 4.46 -1.98 -6.20
C ALA A 161 4.17 -0.82 -7.16
N MET A 162 4.28 0.43 -6.69
CA MET A 162 3.90 1.60 -7.48
C MET A 162 5.05 2.54 -7.69
N THR A 163 5.02 3.24 -8.84
CA THR A 163 5.96 4.31 -9.18
C THR A 163 7.42 3.82 -9.21
N LEU A 164 7.64 2.60 -9.69
CA LEU A 164 8.97 2.02 -9.84
C LEU A 164 9.64 2.54 -11.11
N THR A 165 10.91 2.93 -11.00
CA THR A 165 11.68 3.47 -12.13
C THR A 165 12.45 2.42 -12.91
N HIS A 166 12.48 1.16 -12.45
CA HIS A 166 13.23 0.10 -13.14
C HIS A 166 12.70 -1.30 -12.86
N ALA A 167 12.85 -2.18 -13.86
CA ALA A 167 12.32 -3.54 -13.84
C ALA A 167 12.99 -4.46 -12.81
N ALA A 168 14.29 -4.25 -12.52
CA ALA A 168 15.01 -5.09 -11.56
C ALA A 168 14.40 -4.98 -10.15
N LYS A 169 13.99 -3.77 -9.75
CA LYS A 169 13.29 -3.54 -8.49
C LYS A 169 11.90 -4.18 -8.46
N ALA A 170 11.14 -4.05 -9.54
CA ALA A 170 9.85 -4.72 -9.67
C ALA A 170 10.00 -6.24 -9.49
N ALA A 171 10.99 -6.84 -10.16
CA ALA A 171 11.31 -8.25 -10.03
C ALA A 171 11.73 -8.64 -8.60
N GLY A 172 12.52 -7.79 -7.93
CA GLY A 172 12.91 -8.00 -6.53
C GLY A 172 11.73 -8.01 -5.58
N ILE A 173 10.83 -7.02 -5.69
CA ILE A 173 9.59 -6.95 -4.91
C ILE A 173 8.70 -8.17 -5.19
N ALA A 174 8.59 -8.60 -6.44
CA ALA A 174 7.83 -9.80 -6.83
C ALA A 174 8.37 -11.06 -6.16
N ARG A 175 9.69 -11.23 -6.16
CA ARG A 175 10.35 -12.36 -5.50
C ARG A 175 10.14 -12.32 -3.99
N ALA A 176 10.21 -11.15 -3.37
CA ALA A 176 9.97 -10.98 -1.95
C ALA A 176 8.52 -11.33 -1.57
N ALA A 177 7.54 -10.83 -2.34
CA ALA A 177 6.13 -11.17 -2.14
C ALA A 177 5.88 -12.68 -2.29
N ARG A 178 6.45 -13.31 -3.31
CA ARG A 178 6.33 -14.76 -3.49
C ARG A 178 6.97 -15.56 -2.34
N ALA A 179 8.11 -15.11 -1.82
CA ALA A 179 8.80 -15.77 -0.71
C ALA A 179 8.01 -15.69 0.60
N ALA A 180 7.30 -14.59 0.84
CA ALA A 180 6.45 -14.39 2.01
C ALA A 180 5.10 -15.15 1.96
N ALA A 181 4.97 -16.12 1.04
CA ALA A 181 3.78 -16.96 0.82
C ALA A 181 2.50 -16.16 0.49
N PHE A 182 2.62 -14.97 -0.11
CA PHE A 182 1.48 -14.35 -0.78
C PHE A 182 1.01 -15.26 -1.91
N PRO A 183 -0.32 -15.39 -2.14
CA PRO A 183 -0.82 -16.21 -3.23
C PRO A 183 -0.12 -15.79 -4.54
N PRO A 184 0.28 -16.76 -5.40
CA PRO A 184 1.21 -16.56 -6.53
C PRO A 184 0.64 -15.76 -7.71
N ALA A 185 -0.26 -14.81 -7.47
CA ALA A 185 -1.01 -14.10 -8.49
C ALA A 185 -1.28 -12.63 -8.12
N THR A 186 -0.28 -11.93 -7.59
CA THR A 186 -0.33 -10.47 -7.46
C THR A 186 -0.12 -9.84 -8.83
N PRO A 187 -1.14 -9.22 -9.46
CA PRO A 187 -0.89 -8.36 -10.62
C PRO A 187 -0.06 -7.16 -10.15
N MET A 188 1.05 -6.90 -10.82
CA MET A 188 1.81 -5.66 -10.65
C MET A 188 1.47 -4.72 -11.80
N SER A 189 1.00 -3.51 -11.48
CA SER A 189 0.96 -2.42 -12.44
C SER A 189 2.34 -1.74 -12.46
N CYS A 190 3.22 -2.21 -13.34
CA CYS A 190 4.40 -1.42 -13.71
C CYS A 190 3.96 -0.29 -14.64
N GLY A 191 3.75 0.90 -14.10
CA GLY A 191 3.69 2.13 -14.89
C GLY A 191 5.09 2.56 -15.31
N ALA A 192 5.69 1.84 -16.27
CA ALA A 192 6.83 2.34 -17.02
C ALA A 192 6.31 2.76 -18.40
N THR A 193 6.07 4.06 -18.58
CA THR A 193 5.98 4.63 -19.91
C THR A 193 7.41 4.76 -20.43
N ASP A 194 7.82 3.80 -21.26
CA ASP A 194 8.90 4.05 -22.20
C ASP A 194 8.37 5.04 -23.26
N VAL A 195 8.94 6.25 -23.27
CA VAL A 195 9.01 7.11 -24.46
C VAL A 195 10.47 7.46 -24.67
#